data_AF-A0A398BRN4-F1
#
_entry.id   AF-A0A398BRN4-F1
#
_cell.length_a   1.000
_cell.length_b   1.000
_cell.length_c   1.000
_cell.angle_alpha   90.00
_cell.angle_beta   90.00
_cell.angle_gamma   90.00
#
_symmetry.space_group_name_H-M   'P 1'
#
loop_
_entity.id
_entity.type
_entity.pdbx_description
1 polymer ?
#
loop_
_entity_poly.entity_id
_entity_poly.type
_entity_poly.pdbx_seq_one_letter_code
_entity_poly.pdbx_strand_id
1 'polypeptide(L)'
;MMPARLRLRGMSLLAPLAQTTELRQLRAPWAPALCVVFARHATGQPGTGTGPSAGSARLRALGEVAEGLSLGPETHPDPVPARDAAGRIVLDDTRALPGPESLGSEGTAAQDSDAAARLAAFCEAAERAALALWWQGRLPGLICANPPELAAYRAGHTGRRALCLALPFLPGLSVRVMLGDDGAGGQIALGSAASPDPARAAEAATREMLQAELAWLAPAHHPDTPYRNHIQTSLAPRLPALHAASPAAAEPSGKSLESLLGDLRATYGFSNLTSPQLQVPVWRFVCPDWPRCRPLLTPTD
;
A
#
# COMPACT_ATOMS: atom_id res chain seq x y z
N MET A 1 8.45 -11.04 15.06
CA MET A 1 7.58 -12.20 15.36
C MET A 1 6.38 -11.71 16.18
N MET A 2 5.18 -11.54 15.59
CA MET A 2 3.99 -11.08 16.34
C MET A 2 3.50 -12.17 17.31
N PRO A 3 3.06 -11.83 18.53
CA PRO A 3 2.60 -12.82 19.49
C PRO A 3 1.34 -13.55 18.98
N ALA A 4 1.29 -14.88 19.17
CA ALA A 4 0.25 -15.76 18.65
C ALA A 4 -1.20 -15.34 19.02
N ARG A 5 -1.39 -14.62 20.13
CA ARG A 5 -2.71 -14.10 20.57
C ARG A 5 -3.26 -13.00 19.65
N LEU A 6 -2.41 -12.19 19.01
CA LEU A 6 -2.86 -11.18 18.03
C LEU A 6 -3.32 -11.83 16.71
N ARG A 7 -2.71 -12.96 16.30
CA ARG A 7 -3.13 -13.69 15.09
C ARG A 7 -4.53 -14.28 15.21
N LEU A 8 -4.91 -14.76 16.40
CA LEU A 8 -6.22 -15.39 16.61
C LEU A 8 -7.37 -14.36 16.62
N ARG A 9 -7.15 -13.14 17.12
CA ARG A 9 -8.17 -12.08 17.10
C ARG A 9 -8.47 -11.57 15.69
N GLY A 10 -7.44 -11.32 14.88
CA GLY A 10 -7.63 -10.89 13.48
C GLY A 10 -8.39 -11.93 12.64
N MET A 11 -8.15 -13.23 12.89
CA MET A 11 -8.90 -14.31 12.23
C MET A 11 -10.38 -14.34 12.61
N SER A 12 -10.74 -13.94 13.84
CA SER A 12 -12.13 -13.96 14.29
C SER A 12 -13.00 -12.92 13.58
N LEU A 13 -12.46 -11.72 13.31
CA LEU A 13 -13.21 -10.63 12.69
C LEU A 13 -13.44 -10.87 11.18
N LEU A 14 -12.48 -11.51 10.50
CA LEU A 14 -12.57 -11.76 9.06
C LEU A 14 -13.18 -13.13 8.71
N ALA A 15 -13.52 -13.95 9.71
CA ALA A 15 -14.10 -15.28 9.47
C ALA A 15 -15.41 -15.25 8.68
N PRO A 16 -16.37 -14.34 8.94
CA PRO A 16 -17.59 -14.25 8.12
C PRO A 16 -17.27 -13.89 6.67
N LEU A 17 -16.34 -12.95 6.45
CA LEU A 17 -15.95 -12.52 5.11
C LEU A 17 -15.28 -13.65 4.31
N ALA A 18 -14.51 -14.50 4.97
CA ALA A 18 -13.87 -15.65 4.34
C ALA A 18 -14.87 -16.68 3.79
N GLN A 19 -16.09 -16.76 4.34
CA GLN A 19 -17.12 -17.71 3.89
C GLN A 19 -17.74 -17.31 2.54
N THR A 20 -17.71 -16.02 2.20
CA THR A 20 -18.28 -15.45 0.98
C THR A 20 -17.21 -14.98 -0.01
N THR A 21 -15.94 -15.33 0.22
CA THR A 21 -14.81 -14.88 -0.59
C THR A 21 -14.06 -16.06 -1.17
N GLU A 22 -13.98 -16.12 -2.50
CA GLU A 22 -13.09 -17.05 -3.20
C GLU A 22 -11.64 -16.59 -3.03
N LEU A 23 -10.75 -17.50 -2.60
CA LEU A 23 -9.34 -17.21 -2.39
C LEU A 23 -8.48 -18.10 -3.30
N ARG A 24 -7.64 -17.47 -4.13
CA ARG A 24 -6.68 -18.14 -5.00
C ARG A 24 -5.26 -17.75 -4.63
N GLN A 25 -4.42 -18.74 -4.35
CA GLN A 25 -3.02 -18.52 -4.03
C GLN A 25 -2.15 -18.71 -5.26
N LEU A 26 -1.22 -17.79 -5.48
CA LEU A 26 -0.14 -17.89 -6.45
C LEU A 26 1.23 -17.75 -5.77
N ARG A 27 2.27 -18.18 -6.47
CA ARG A 27 3.67 -17.91 -6.11
C ARG A 27 4.34 -17.19 -7.27
N ALA A 28 5.13 -16.17 -6.95
CA ALA A 28 5.92 -15.47 -7.94
C ALA A 28 7.09 -16.35 -8.41
N PRO A 29 7.31 -16.56 -9.73
CA PRO A 29 8.41 -17.37 -10.23
C PRO A 29 9.78 -16.87 -9.78
N TRP A 30 9.93 -15.56 -9.61
CA TRP A 30 11.17 -14.93 -9.16
C TRP A 30 11.25 -14.71 -7.66
N ALA A 31 10.19 -15.03 -6.90
CA ALA A 31 10.18 -14.96 -5.45
C ALA A 31 9.29 -16.09 -4.89
N PRO A 32 9.72 -17.36 -5.04
CA PRO A 32 8.88 -18.51 -4.74
C PRO A 32 8.51 -18.63 -3.27
N ALA A 33 9.26 -18.00 -2.35
CA ALA A 33 8.93 -17.97 -0.94
C ALA A 33 7.87 -16.90 -0.57
N LEU A 34 7.57 -15.96 -1.47
CA LEU A 34 6.45 -15.04 -1.30
C LEU A 34 5.12 -15.75 -1.59
N CYS A 35 4.18 -15.69 -0.66
CA CYS A 35 2.80 -16.09 -0.90
C CYS A 35 2.00 -14.88 -1.37
N VAL A 36 1.32 -15.00 -2.52
CA VAL A 36 0.37 -14.01 -3.02
C VAL A 36 -1.00 -14.66 -3.04
N VAL A 37 -2.01 -13.99 -2.49
CA VAL A 37 -3.39 -14.46 -2.47
C VAL A 37 -4.26 -13.40 -3.12
N PHE A 38 -5.04 -13.83 -4.09
CA PHE A 38 -6.09 -13.04 -4.72
C PHE A 38 -7.43 -13.47 -4.11
N ALA A 39 -8.25 -12.50 -3.77
CA ALA A 39 -9.57 -12.65 -3.20
C ALA A 39 -10.61 -12.07 -4.15
N ARG A 40 -11.75 -12.74 -4.25
CA ARG A 40 -12.94 -12.22 -4.92
C ARG A 40 -14.16 -12.52 -4.06
N HIS A 41 -14.74 -11.47 -3.50
CA HIS A 41 -15.99 -11.59 -2.75
C HIS A 41 -17.17 -11.93 -3.68
N ALA A 42 -18.25 -12.48 -3.13
CA ALA A 42 -19.48 -12.80 -3.85
C ALA A 42 -20.11 -11.60 -4.59
N THR A 43 -19.87 -10.36 -4.10
CA THR A 43 -20.31 -9.12 -4.77
C THR A 43 -19.38 -8.69 -5.91
N GLY A 44 -18.29 -9.41 -6.17
CA GLY A 44 -17.27 -9.07 -7.15
C GLY A 44 -16.11 -8.23 -6.60
N GLN A 45 -16.19 -7.73 -5.35
CA GLN A 45 -15.12 -6.93 -4.73
C GLN A 45 -13.80 -7.72 -4.70
N PRO A 46 -12.74 -7.22 -5.37
CA PRO A 46 -11.43 -7.87 -5.33
C PRO A 46 -10.67 -7.49 -4.06
N GLY A 47 -9.67 -8.31 -3.74
CA GLY A 47 -8.60 -7.98 -2.81
C GLY A 47 -7.36 -8.79 -3.10
N THR A 48 -6.20 -8.28 -2.75
CA THR A 48 -4.91 -8.96 -2.90
C THR A 48 -4.18 -8.96 -1.57
N GLY A 49 -3.34 -9.96 -1.34
CA GLY A 49 -2.60 -10.06 -0.10
C GLY A 49 -1.28 -10.75 -0.30
N THR A 50 -0.25 -10.20 0.32
CA THR A 50 1.11 -10.74 0.26
C THR A 50 1.65 -11.06 1.65
N GLY A 51 2.45 -12.10 1.75
CA GLY A 51 3.11 -12.41 3.01
C GLY A 51 4.05 -13.62 2.96
N PRO A 52 4.80 -13.85 4.05
CA PRO A 52 5.72 -14.98 4.15
C PRO A 52 5.00 -16.34 4.28
N SER A 53 3.69 -16.34 4.48
CA SER A 53 2.87 -17.55 4.55
C SER A 53 1.51 -17.35 3.91
N ALA A 54 0.88 -18.46 3.50
CA ALA A 54 -0.48 -18.47 2.98
C ALA A 54 -1.48 -17.82 3.94
N GLY A 55 -1.39 -18.12 5.24
CA GLY A 55 -2.28 -17.53 6.26
C GLY A 55 -2.16 -16.01 6.35
N SER A 56 -0.93 -15.47 6.36
CA SER A 56 -0.72 -14.02 6.38
C SER A 56 -1.20 -13.34 5.09
N ALA A 57 -0.96 -13.96 3.93
CA ALA A 57 -1.42 -13.41 2.64
C ALA A 57 -2.96 -13.41 2.55
N ARG A 58 -3.62 -14.48 3.01
CA ARG A 58 -5.10 -14.56 3.08
C ARG A 58 -5.70 -13.47 3.95
N LEU A 59 -5.15 -13.24 5.15
CA LEU A 59 -5.65 -12.20 6.05
C LEU A 59 -5.56 -10.80 5.42
N ARG A 60 -4.47 -10.50 4.70
CA ARG A 60 -4.34 -9.23 3.99
C ARG A 60 -5.31 -9.10 2.83
N ALA A 61 -5.48 -10.16 2.04
CA ALA A 61 -6.43 -10.15 0.93
C ALA A 61 -7.88 -9.94 1.41
N LEU A 62 -8.25 -10.56 2.54
CA LEU A 62 -9.54 -10.32 3.19
C LEU A 62 -9.66 -8.91 3.78
N GLY A 63 -8.56 -8.35 4.30
CA GLY A 63 -8.50 -6.95 4.73
C GLY A 63 -8.80 -5.98 3.59
N GLU A 64 -8.17 -6.15 2.42
CA GLU A 64 -8.44 -5.33 1.23
C GLU A 64 -9.90 -5.48 0.74
N VAL A 65 -10.47 -6.70 0.80
CA VAL A 65 -11.90 -6.89 0.50
C VAL A 65 -12.77 -6.12 1.51
N ALA A 66 -12.45 -6.18 2.81
CA ALA A 66 -13.20 -5.46 3.84
C ALA A 66 -13.15 -3.94 3.65
N GLU A 67 -11.99 -3.39 3.26
CA GLU A 67 -11.83 -1.98 2.90
C GLU A 67 -12.74 -1.60 1.72
N GLY A 68 -12.70 -2.38 0.64
CA GLY A 68 -13.51 -2.11 -0.55
C GLY A 68 -15.02 -2.17 -0.29
N LEU A 69 -15.48 -3.19 0.45
CA LEU A 69 -16.89 -3.30 0.85
C LEU A 69 -17.33 -2.15 1.76
N SER A 70 -16.40 -1.60 2.56
CA SER A 70 -16.69 -0.51 3.49
C SER A 70 -16.77 0.86 2.83
N LEU A 71 -16.31 1.01 1.58
CA LEU A 71 -16.31 2.30 0.87
C LEU A 71 -17.63 2.59 0.15
N GLY A 72 -18.41 1.56 -0.20
CA GLY A 72 -19.59 1.69 -1.07
C GLY A 72 -20.78 2.45 -0.45
N PRO A 73 -21.64 3.07 -1.28
CA PRO A 73 -22.88 3.72 -0.83
C PRO A 73 -23.87 2.73 -0.21
N GLU A 74 -23.78 1.44 -0.57
CA GLU A 74 -24.56 0.36 0.01
C GLU A 74 -24.32 0.22 1.52
N THR A 75 -23.08 0.48 1.96
CA THR A 75 -22.65 0.37 3.36
C THR A 75 -22.96 1.64 4.13
N HIS A 76 -22.78 2.79 3.49
CA HIS A 76 -23.03 4.11 4.07
C HIS A 76 -23.99 4.87 3.16
N PRO A 77 -25.31 4.92 3.39
CA PRO A 77 -26.20 5.65 2.49
C PRO A 77 -25.98 7.17 2.55
N ASP A 78 -25.57 7.68 3.72
CA ASP A 78 -25.31 9.11 3.96
C ASP A 78 -23.83 9.48 3.78
N PRO A 79 -23.50 10.77 3.50
CA PRO A 79 -22.13 11.27 3.49
C PRO A 79 -21.33 10.92 4.75
N VAL A 80 -20.07 10.52 4.57
CA VAL A 80 -19.17 10.20 5.69
C VAL A 80 -18.06 11.26 5.81
N PRO A 81 -18.26 12.29 6.67
CA PRO A 81 -17.35 13.43 6.72
C PRO A 81 -16.04 13.10 7.44
N ALA A 82 -14.92 13.56 6.88
CA ALA A 82 -13.64 13.58 7.59
C ALA A 82 -13.64 14.73 8.59
N ARG A 83 -13.28 14.43 9.83
CA ARG A 83 -13.20 15.43 10.90
C ARG A 83 -11.80 15.51 11.46
N ASP A 84 -11.38 16.73 11.78
CA ASP A 84 -10.14 16.98 12.50
C ASP A 84 -10.27 16.69 14.00
N ALA A 85 -9.20 16.88 14.76
CA ALA A 85 -9.20 16.67 16.22
C ALA A 85 -10.16 17.59 17.00
N ALA A 86 -10.56 18.73 16.41
CA ALA A 86 -11.53 19.65 16.97
C ALA A 86 -12.98 19.35 16.52
N GLY A 87 -13.20 18.29 15.73
CA GLY A 87 -14.51 17.89 15.20
C GLY A 87 -14.98 18.68 13.98
N ARG A 88 -14.15 19.59 13.45
CA ARG A 88 -14.45 20.40 12.27
C ARG A 88 -14.39 19.52 11.03
N ILE A 89 -15.29 19.77 10.08
CA ILE A 89 -15.32 19.02 8.81
C ILE A 89 -14.17 19.51 7.94
N VAL A 90 -13.31 18.57 7.54
CA VAL A 90 -12.21 18.79 6.58
C VAL A 90 -12.66 18.40 5.17
N LEU A 91 -13.56 17.42 5.08
CA LEU A 91 -14.19 16.99 3.83
C LEU A 91 -15.57 16.43 4.12
N ASP A 92 -16.58 16.88 3.37
CA ASP A 92 -17.99 16.54 3.61
C ASP A 92 -18.30 15.06 3.37
N ASP A 93 -17.70 14.47 2.34
CA ASP A 93 -17.81 13.05 2.07
C ASP A 93 -16.47 12.47 1.62
N THR A 94 -15.87 11.67 2.49
CA THR A 94 -14.58 11.03 2.18
C THR A 94 -14.65 9.99 1.09
N ARG A 95 -15.83 9.44 0.81
CA ARG A 95 -16.01 8.48 -0.29
C ARG A 95 -15.93 9.19 -1.64
N ALA A 96 -16.36 10.45 -1.68
CA ALA A 96 -16.37 11.28 -2.87
C ALA A 96 -14.97 11.77 -3.30
N LEU A 97 -13.87 11.34 -2.65
CA LEU A 97 -12.52 11.61 -3.16
C LEU A 97 -12.33 10.87 -4.49
N PRO A 98 -12.30 11.58 -5.65
CA PRO A 98 -12.31 10.90 -6.93
C PRO A 98 -11.02 10.13 -7.19
N GLY A 99 -11.16 8.91 -7.71
CA GLY A 99 -10.20 8.32 -8.65
C GLY A 99 -10.81 8.29 -10.05
N PRO A 100 -10.02 8.10 -11.12
CA PRO A 100 -10.51 8.06 -12.50
C PRO A 100 -11.59 7.00 -12.77
N GLU A 101 -11.78 6.00 -11.90
CA GLU A 101 -12.74 4.91 -12.12
C GLU A 101 -13.79 4.69 -11.01
N SER A 102 -13.69 5.32 -9.82
CA SER A 102 -14.63 5.11 -8.69
C SER A 102 -14.18 5.85 -7.41
N LEU A 103 -14.84 5.53 -6.28
CA LEU A 103 -14.43 5.86 -4.91
C LEU A 103 -12.98 5.42 -4.69
N GLY A 104 -12.04 6.35 -4.64
CA GLY A 104 -10.62 6.01 -4.47
C GLY A 104 -10.37 5.38 -3.10
N SER A 105 -9.61 4.28 -3.03
CA SER A 105 -9.20 3.63 -1.78
C SER A 105 -8.06 4.35 -1.06
N GLU A 106 -7.40 5.32 -1.70
CA GLU A 106 -6.23 6.00 -1.12
C GLU A 106 -6.50 6.54 0.28
N GLY A 107 -5.66 6.12 1.22
CA GLY A 107 -5.73 6.51 2.63
C GLY A 107 -6.80 5.77 3.40
N THR A 108 -7.21 4.57 2.98
CA THR A 108 -8.23 3.75 3.63
C THR A 108 -7.60 2.46 4.10
N ALA A 109 -7.79 2.10 5.37
CA ALA A 109 -7.22 0.88 5.90
C ALA A 109 -8.16 0.15 6.86
N ALA A 110 -8.23 -1.18 6.73
CA ALA A 110 -8.87 -2.08 7.66
C ALA A 110 -7.85 -2.71 8.60
N GLN A 111 -8.11 -2.70 9.90
CA GLN A 111 -7.25 -3.33 10.91
C GLN A 111 -8.07 -3.96 12.05
N ASP A 112 -7.40 -4.58 13.00
CA ASP A 112 -8.01 -5.23 14.17
C ASP A 112 -8.48 -4.25 15.27
N SER A 113 -8.19 -2.96 15.11
CA SER A 113 -8.54 -1.90 16.06
C SER A 113 -8.59 -0.53 15.37
N ASP A 114 -9.37 0.40 15.90
CA ASP A 114 -9.47 1.77 15.37
C ASP A 114 -8.12 2.48 15.34
N ALA A 115 -7.32 2.35 16.40
CA ALA A 115 -5.99 2.97 16.47
C ALA A 115 -5.05 2.44 15.37
N ALA A 116 -5.04 1.12 15.14
CA ALA A 116 -4.25 0.52 14.08
C ALA A 116 -4.76 0.94 12.69
N ALA A 117 -6.07 0.96 12.47
CA ALA A 117 -6.69 1.35 11.21
C ALA A 117 -6.37 2.81 10.87
N ARG A 118 -6.47 3.72 11.84
CA ARG A 118 -6.09 5.13 11.67
C ARG A 118 -4.61 5.30 11.34
N LEU A 119 -3.71 4.59 12.02
CA LEU A 119 -2.29 4.65 11.70
C LEU A 119 -2.00 4.12 10.29
N ALA A 120 -2.61 2.99 9.91
CA ALA A 120 -2.43 2.41 8.59
C ALA A 120 -2.97 3.33 7.48
N ALA A 121 -4.16 3.91 7.68
CA ALA A 121 -4.76 4.89 6.76
C ALA A 121 -3.89 6.14 6.58
N PHE A 122 -3.33 6.66 7.67
CA PHE A 122 -2.37 7.77 7.63
C PHE A 122 -1.10 7.39 6.85
N CYS A 123 -0.51 6.23 7.15
CA CYS A 123 0.69 5.75 6.46
C CYS A 123 0.43 5.61 4.95
N GLU A 124 -0.66 4.97 4.55
CA GLU A 124 -0.98 4.79 3.13
C GLU A 124 -1.16 6.15 2.43
N ALA A 125 -1.90 7.10 3.03
CA ALA A 125 -2.05 8.43 2.44
C ALA A 125 -0.70 9.16 2.29
N ALA A 126 0.16 9.07 3.30
CA ALA A 126 1.48 9.70 3.28
C ALA A 126 2.41 9.03 2.26
N GLU A 127 2.33 7.70 2.11
CA GLU A 127 3.02 6.95 1.08
C GLU A 127 2.63 7.44 -0.32
N ARG A 128 1.32 7.54 -0.62
CA ARG A 128 0.82 8.01 -1.91
C ARG A 128 1.27 9.45 -2.18
N ALA A 129 1.21 10.33 -1.19
CA ALA A 129 1.67 11.71 -1.30
C ALA A 129 3.18 11.80 -1.59
N ALA A 130 4.00 11.06 -0.84
CA ALA A 130 5.44 11.01 -1.03
C ALA A 130 5.81 10.44 -2.41
N LEU A 131 5.15 9.36 -2.83
CA LEU A 131 5.35 8.74 -4.13
C LEU A 131 4.98 9.71 -5.26
N ALA A 132 3.88 10.46 -5.13
CA ALA A 132 3.48 11.48 -6.09
C ALA A 132 4.54 12.59 -6.23
N LEU A 133 5.05 13.12 -5.12
CA LEU A 133 6.10 14.14 -5.14
C LEU A 133 7.40 13.61 -5.73
N TRP A 134 7.79 12.37 -5.42
CA TRP A 134 8.97 11.73 -6.01
C TRP A 134 8.81 11.48 -7.51
N TRP A 135 7.61 11.05 -7.93
CA TRP A 135 7.30 10.85 -9.34
C TRP A 135 7.47 12.13 -10.14
N GLN A 136 7.02 13.26 -9.57
CA GLN A 136 7.17 14.61 -10.12
C GLN A 136 8.58 15.22 -9.98
N GLY A 137 9.53 14.52 -9.35
CA GLY A 137 10.88 15.05 -9.09
C GLY A 137 10.94 16.13 -7.99
N ARG A 138 9.87 16.30 -7.21
CA ARG A 138 9.77 17.27 -6.11
C ARG A 138 10.22 16.72 -4.76
N LEU A 139 10.46 15.42 -4.68
CA LEU A 139 11.01 14.74 -3.51
C LEU A 139 12.15 13.83 -3.97
N PRO A 140 13.36 13.92 -3.40
CA PRO A 140 14.47 13.05 -3.78
C PRO A 140 14.22 11.62 -3.29
N GLY A 141 14.70 10.64 -4.07
CA GLY A 141 14.85 9.27 -3.60
C GLY A 141 16.29 9.05 -3.15
N LEU A 142 16.48 8.54 -1.93
CA LEU A 142 17.80 8.28 -1.35
C LEU A 142 18.03 6.77 -1.25
N ILE A 143 19.19 6.27 -1.65
CA ILE A 143 19.46 4.82 -1.66
C ILE A 143 19.53 4.27 -0.24
N CYS A 144 18.77 3.22 0.04
CA CYS A 144 18.85 2.43 1.26
C CYS A 144 19.41 1.03 0.98
N ALA A 145 19.90 0.38 2.03
CA ALA A 145 20.20 -1.05 1.96
C ALA A 145 18.92 -1.83 1.64
N ASN A 146 19.03 -2.82 0.76
CA ASN A 146 17.92 -3.74 0.50
C ASN A 146 17.58 -4.50 1.79
N PRO A 147 16.28 -4.71 2.09
CA PRO A 147 15.88 -5.43 3.28
C PRO A 147 16.31 -6.90 3.21
N PRO A 148 16.72 -7.52 4.33
CA PRO A 148 17.17 -8.92 4.34
C PRO A 148 16.09 -9.89 3.86
N GLU A 149 14.81 -9.55 4.03
CA GLU A 149 13.67 -10.34 3.57
C GLU A 149 13.63 -10.49 2.05
N LEU A 150 14.22 -9.59 1.28
CA LEU A 150 14.31 -9.74 -0.17
C LEU A 150 15.03 -11.05 -0.54
N ALA A 151 16.18 -11.32 0.06
CA ALA A 151 16.93 -12.55 -0.19
C ALA A 151 16.12 -13.79 0.21
N ALA A 152 15.40 -13.71 1.34
CA ALA A 152 14.53 -14.79 1.80
C ALA A 152 13.37 -15.05 0.83
N TYR A 153 12.69 -14.02 0.33
CA TYR A 153 11.59 -14.16 -0.64
C TYR A 153 12.08 -14.69 -1.99
N ARG A 154 13.26 -14.23 -2.45
CA ARG A 154 13.92 -14.71 -3.67
C ARG A 154 14.34 -16.17 -3.58
N ALA A 155 14.64 -16.68 -2.39
CA ALA A 155 15.06 -18.08 -2.16
C ALA A 155 16.16 -18.55 -3.14
N GLY A 156 17.18 -17.72 -3.34
CA GLY A 156 18.31 -18.02 -4.24
C GLY A 156 18.12 -17.59 -5.70
N HIS A 157 16.95 -17.08 -6.10
CA HIS A 157 16.76 -16.51 -7.44
C HIS A 157 17.42 -15.14 -7.57
N THR A 158 18.40 -15.02 -8.47
CA THR A 158 19.22 -13.80 -8.66
C THR A 158 19.04 -13.13 -10.03
N GLY A 159 18.17 -13.65 -10.89
CA GLY A 159 17.94 -13.13 -12.25
C GLY A 159 17.27 -11.76 -12.33
N ARG A 160 17.12 -11.05 -11.20
CA ARG A 160 16.51 -9.72 -11.12
C ARG A 160 17.29 -8.85 -10.14
N ARG A 161 17.50 -7.59 -10.51
CA ARG A 161 18.09 -6.57 -9.61
C ARG A 161 17.00 -5.94 -8.78
N ALA A 162 17.39 -5.34 -7.65
CA ALA A 162 16.50 -4.57 -6.81
C ALA A 162 17.19 -3.33 -6.25
N LEU A 163 16.43 -2.24 -6.13
CA LEU A 163 16.86 -0.98 -5.55
C LEU A 163 15.84 -0.52 -4.50
N CYS A 164 16.32 -0.27 -3.29
CA CYS A 164 15.58 0.36 -2.20
C CYS A 164 15.83 1.86 -2.21
N LEU A 165 14.77 2.66 -2.23
CA LEU A 165 14.80 4.10 -2.06
C LEU A 165 14.02 4.52 -0.80
N ALA A 166 14.58 5.42 -0.03
CA ALA A 166 13.94 6.17 1.04
C ALA A 166 13.42 7.51 0.49
N LEU A 167 12.17 7.84 0.80
CA LEU A 167 11.57 9.14 0.46
C LEU A 167 11.41 9.97 1.75
N PRO A 168 12.20 11.04 1.96
CA PRO A 168 12.21 11.81 3.19
C PRO A 168 11.01 12.78 3.26
N PHE A 169 9.80 12.23 3.36
CA PHE A 169 8.55 13.00 3.28
C PHE A 169 8.18 13.69 4.59
N LEU A 170 8.18 12.94 5.72
CA LEU A 170 7.82 13.45 7.03
C LEU A 170 8.78 12.90 8.10
N PRO A 171 9.30 13.74 9.03
CA PRO A 171 10.21 13.27 10.07
C PRO A 171 9.63 12.15 10.94
N GLY A 172 10.31 11.00 10.96
CA GLY A 172 9.93 9.82 11.75
C GLY A 172 8.82 8.95 11.14
N LEU A 173 8.40 9.23 9.91
CA LEU A 173 7.69 8.30 9.06
C LEU A 173 8.62 7.84 7.94
N SER A 174 8.92 6.55 7.88
CA SER A 174 9.70 6.00 6.77
C SER A 174 8.78 5.64 5.61
N VAL A 175 9.04 6.26 4.46
CA VAL A 175 8.45 5.87 3.18
C VAL A 175 9.52 5.20 2.34
N ARG A 176 9.18 4.05 1.76
CA ARG A 176 10.07 3.23 0.95
C ARG A 176 9.48 3.00 -0.42
N VAL A 177 10.34 3.01 -1.42
CA VAL A 177 10.06 2.54 -2.78
C VAL A 177 11.05 1.43 -3.09
N MET A 178 10.55 0.28 -3.53
CA MET A 178 11.33 -0.82 -4.04
C MET A 178 11.13 -0.90 -5.55
N LEU A 179 12.24 -0.89 -6.29
CA LEU A 179 12.25 -1.09 -7.73
C LEU A 179 12.93 -2.42 -8.02
N GLY A 180 12.37 -3.21 -8.93
CA GLY A 180 12.96 -4.46 -9.41
C GLY A 180 13.02 -4.48 -10.93
N ASP A 181 14.10 -4.98 -11.51
CA ASP A 181 14.25 -5.09 -12.97
C ASP A 181 15.04 -6.34 -13.38
N ASP A 182 15.03 -6.67 -14.66
CA ASP A 182 15.68 -7.87 -15.25
C ASP A 182 17.18 -7.71 -15.52
N GLY A 183 17.80 -6.58 -15.16
CA GLY A 183 19.19 -6.26 -15.47
C GLY A 183 19.36 -5.49 -16.77
N ALA A 184 18.43 -5.64 -17.71
CA ALA A 184 18.39 -4.93 -18.99
C ALA A 184 17.49 -3.69 -18.93
N GLY A 185 16.83 -3.44 -17.79
CA GLY A 185 15.88 -2.35 -17.60
C GLY A 185 14.58 -2.54 -18.36
N GLY A 186 14.24 -3.77 -18.79
CA GLY A 186 13.09 -4.07 -19.65
C GLY A 186 11.81 -4.46 -18.90
N GLN A 187 11.95 -5.04 -17.70
CA GLN A 187 10.84 -5.51 -16.89
C GLN A 187 10.82 -4.84 -15.51
N ILE A 188 10.52 -3.56 -15.43
CA ILE A 188 10.50 -2.82 -14.17
C ILE A 188 9.22 -3.15 -13.38
N ALA A 189 9.39 -3.42 -12.09
CA ALA A 189 8.33 -3.53 -11.10
C ALA A 189 8.58 -2.49 -9.99
N LEU A 190 7.50 -1.93 -9.45
CA LEU A 190 7.54 -0.94 -8.37
C LEU A 190 6.62 -1.39 -7.24
N GLY A 191 7.08 -1.23 -6.01
CA GLY A 191 6.27 -1.30 -4.80
C GLY A 191 6.61 -0.15 -3.88
N SER A 192 5.64 0.30 -3.09
CA SER A 192 5.86 1.35 -2.10
C SER A 192 5.26 0.94 -0.76
N ALA A 193 5.69 1.59 0.31
CA ALA A 193 5.10 1.42 1.63
C ALA A 193 5.51 2.56 2.55
N ALA A 194 4.64 2.91 3.50
CA ALA A 194 5.01 3.74 4.64
C ALA A 194 4.79 3.03 5.98
N SER A 195 5.67 3.33 6.94
CA SER A 195 5.55 2.86 8.32
C SER A 195 6.43 3.71 9.25
N PRO A 196 6.06 3.93 10.52
CA PRO A 196 6.95 4.54 11.51
C PRO A 196 8.18 3.67 11.83
N ASP A 197 8.14 2.39 11.47
CA ASP A 197 9.28 1.48 11.51
C ASP A 197 9.86 1.32 10.08
N PRO A 198 11.12 1.75 9.84
CA PRO A 198 11.78 1.65 8.53
C PRO A 198 11.89 0.22 8.00
N ALA A 199 12.11 -0.77 8.87
CA ALA A 199 12.24 -2.17 8.43
C ALA A 199 10.90 -2.69 7.92
N ARG A 200 9.80 -2.37 8.62
CA ARG A 200 8.44 -2.71 8.17
C ARG A 200 8.06 -2.03 6.86
N ALA A 201 8.45 -0.78 6.66
CA ALA A 201 8.24 -0.07 5.39
C ALA A 201 9.01 -0.79 4.26
N ALA A 202 10.29 -1.09 4.47
CA ALA A 202 11.12 -1.73 3.44
C ALA A 202 10.62 -3.13 3.08
N GLU A 203 10.24 -3.92 4.07
CA GLU A 203 9.66 -5.25 3.86
C GLU A 203 8.32 -5.17 3.11
N ALA A 204 7.45 -4.22 3.45
CA ALA A 204 6.17 -4.04 2.77
C ALA A 204 6.34 -3.60 1.30
N ALA A 205 7.17 -2.60 1.04
CA ALA A 205 7.50 -2.17 -0.31
C ALA A 205 8.12 -3.32 -1.13
N THR A 206 8.93 -4.18 -0.49
CA THR A 206 9.50 -5.37 -1.14
C THR A 206 8.42 -6.35 -1.56
N ARG A 207 7.45 -6.65 -0.69
CA ARG A 207 6.34 -7.55 -1.04
C ARG A 207 5.48 -6.99 -2.16
N GLU A 208 5.20 -5.69 -2.16
CA GLU A 208 4.48 -5.03 -3.26
C GLU A 208 5.23 -5.11 -4.58
N MET A 209 6.53 -4.78 -4.57
CA MET A 209 7.37 -4.85 -5.77
C MET A 209 7.39 -6.28 -6.33
N LEU A 210 7.58 -7.29 -5.46
CA LEU A 210 7.58 -8.70 -5.85
C LEU A 210 6.22 -9.19 -6.36
N GLN A 211 5.11 -8.68 -5.82
CA GLN A 211 3.78 -8.93 -6.37
C GLN A 211 3.63 -8.29 -7.76
N ALA A 212 4.07 -7.03 -7.92
CA ALA A 212 4.01 -6.31 -9.19
C ALA A 212 4.82 -6.99 -10.30
N GLU A 213 5.86 -7.76 -9.96
CA GLU A 213 6.56 -8.59 -10.94
C GLU A 213 5.63 -9.58 -11.65
N LEU A 214 4.59 -10.10 -10.99
CA LEU A 214 3.63 -11.03 -11.59
C LEU A 214 2.92 -10.44 -12.82
N ALA A 215 2.77 -9.12 -12.89
CA ALA A 215 2.16 -8.45 -14.04
C ALA A 215 2.94 -8.71 -15.35
N TRP A 216 4.23 -9.07 -15.27
CA TRP A 216 5.04 -9.45 -16.44
C TRP A 216 4.72 -10.85 -16.99
N LEU A 217 4.00 -11.68 -16.24
CA LEU A 217 3.50 -12.97 -16.70
C LEU A 217 2.14 -12.87 -17.38
N ALA A 218 1.47 -11.71 -17.27
CA ALA A 218 0.16 -11.50 -17.81
C ALA A 218 0.20 -11.42 -19.35
N PRO A 219 -0.78 -12.00 -20.06
CA PRO A 219 -0.85 -11.91 -21.51
C PRO A 219 -1.05 -10.45 -21.95
N ALA A 220 -0.70 -10.13 -23.20
CA ALA A 220 -0.70 -8.75 -23.71
C ALA A 220 -2.05 -8.01 -23.60
N HIS A 221 -3.17 -8.74 -23.57
CA HIS A 221 -4.52 -8.20 -23.45
C HIS A 221 -5.02 -8.11 -21.99
N HIS A 222 -4.18 -8.42 -21.00
CA HIS A 222 -4.57 -8.33 -19.59
C HIS A 222 -4.79 -6.87 -19.16
N PRO A 223 -5.81 -6.56 -18.34
CA PRO A 223 -6.14 -5.19 -17.91
C PRO A 223 -5.00 -4.46 -17.17
N ASP A 224 -4.08 -5.19 -16.53
CA ASP A 224 -2.91 -4.58 -15.86
C ASP A 224 -1.78 -4.18 -16.82
N THR A 225 -1.84 -4.63 -18.09
CA THR A 225 -0.76 -4.38 -19.08
C THR A 225 -0.52 -2.88 -19.33
N PRO A 226 -1.54 -2.03 -19.53
CA PRO A 226 -1.34 -0.58 -19.68
C PRO A 226 -0.60 0.04 -18.49
N TYR A 227 -1.03 -0.28 -17.26
CA TYR A 227 -0.39 0.23 -16.05
C TYR A 227 1.08 -0.21 -15.94
N ARG A 228 1.34 -1.51 -16.12
CA ARG A 228 2.71 -2.07 -16.13
C ARG A 228 3.60 -1.38 -17.17
N ASN A 229 3.09 -1.19 -18.40
CA ASN A 229 3.83 -0.55 -19.48
C ASN A 229 4.10 0.93 -19.21
N HIS A 230 3.16 1.65 -18.58
CA HIS A 230 3.34 3.04 -18.16
C HIS A 230 4.45 3.19 -17.13
N ILE A 231 4.45 2.34 -16.09
CA ILE A 231 5.52 2.30 -15.07
C ILE A 231 6.87 2.03 -15.73
N GLN A 232 6.95 1.01 -16.60
CA GLN A 232 8.16 0.66 -17.35
C GLN A 232 8.68 1.86 -18.16
N THR A 233 7.82 2.45 -18.99
CA THR A 233 8.19 3.55 -19.89
C THR A 233 8.63 4.79 -19.12
N SER A 234 7.96 5.09 -18.00
CA SER A 234 8.26 6.25 -17.18
C SER A 234 9.55 6.12 -16.36
N LEU A 235 9.87 4.90 -15.89
CA LEU A 235 11.03 4.66 -15.01
C LEU A 235 12.29 4.24 -15.75
N ALA A 236 12.19 3.56 -16.89
CA ALA A 236 13.35 3.12 -17.67
C ALA A 236 14.41 4.22 -17.90
N PRO A 237 14.07 5.44 -18.35
CA PRO A 237 15.06 6.50 -18.54
C PRO A 237 15.64 7.05 -17.23
N ARG A 238 14.94 6.88 -16.10
CA ARG A 238 15.35 7.37 -14.77
C ARG A 238 16.25 6.38 -14.03
N LEU A 239 16.20 5.09 -14.38
CA LEU A 239 16.83 4.01 -13.63
C LEU A 239 18.34 4.22 -13.41
N PRO A 240 19.16 4.63 -14.41
CA PRO A 240 20.58 4.88 -14.19
C PRO A 240 20.85 5.96 -13.13
N ALA A 241 20.09 7.06 -13.16
CA ALA A 241 20.23 8.14 -12.18
C ALA A 241 19.78 7.70 -10.78
N LEU A 242 18.76 6.85 -10.69
CA LEU A 242 18.29 6.30 -9.41
C LEU A 242 19.33 5.37 -8.77
N HIS A 243 20.06 4.58 -9.56
CA HIS A 243 21.18 3.77 -9.06
C HIS A 243 22.39 4.59 -8.58
N ALA A 244 22.49 5.85 -9.00
CA ALA A 244 23.54 6.79 -8.59
C ALA A 244 23.07 7.80 -7.53
N ALA A 245 21.86 7.66 -7.00
CA ALA A 245 21.33 8.56 -5.99
C ALA A 245 22.14 8.51 -4.68
N SER A 246 22.07 9.59 -3.90
CA SER A 246 22.78 9.69 -2.62
C SER A 246 22.28 8.66 -1.60
N PRO A 247 23.15 8.14 -0.71
CA PRO A 247 22.72 7.23 0.34
C PRO A 247 21.81 7.94 1.35
N ALA A 248 20.82 7.21 1.86
CA ALA A 248 19.97 7.67 2.94
C ALA A 248 20.72 7.67 4.28
N ALA A 249 20.43 8.66 5.12
CA ALA A 249 20.81 8.62 6.53
C ALA A 249 19.99 7.56 7.27
N ALA A 250 20.49 7.09 8.42
CA ALA A 250 19.71 6.23 9.29
C ALA A 250 18.48 6.98 9.83
N GLU A 251 17.32 6.31 9.81
CA GLU A 251 16.07 6.88 10.30
C GLU A 251 15.71 6.32 11.68
N PRO A 252 15.18 7.16 12.60
CA PRO A 252 14.65 6.67 13.86
C PRO A 252 13.37 5.85 13.62
N SER A 253 13.13 4.86 14.46
CA SER A 253 11.93 4.02 14.38
C SER A 253 10.91 4.36 15.48
N GLY A 254 9.64 4.07 15.23
CA GLY A 254 8.63 3.86 16.28
C GLY A 254 7.90 5.11 16.77
N LYS A 255 7.76 6.16 15.96
CA LYS A 255 6.84 7.26 16.32
C LYS A 255 5.38 6.77 16.37
N SER A 256 4.62 7.28 17.35
CA SER A 256 3.17 7.06 17.41
C SER A 256 2.43 7.92 16.37
N LEU A 257 1.17 7.59 16.10
CA LEU A 257 0.33 8.39 15.22
C LEU A 257 0.19 9.83 15.74
N GLU A 258 -0.02 10.00 17.04
CA GLU A 258 -0.19 11.32 17.67
C GLU A 258 1.07 12.18 17.51
N SER A 259 2.25 11.59 17.65
CA SER A 259 3.51 12.29 17.41
C SER A 259 3.66 12.71 15.95
N LEU A 260 3.30 11.82 15.01
CA LEU A 260 3.36 12.12 13.57
C LEU A 260 2.39 13.22 13.16
N LEU A 261 1.16 13.18 13.71
CA LEU A 261 0.14 14.19 13.48
C LEU A 261 0.48 15.54 14.14
N GLY A 262 1.19 15.54 15.28
CA GLY A 262 1.68 16.76 15.93
C GLY A 262 2.76 17.48 15.12
N ASP A 263 3.53 16.74 14.32
CA ASP A 263 4.54 17.29 13.41
C ASP A 263 3.93 17.79 12.08
N LEU A 264 2.70 17.40 11.77
CA LEU A 264 2.04 17.73 10.50
C LEU A 264 1.50 19.17 10.51
N ARG A 265 2.03 20.01 9.62
CA ARG A 265 1.60 21.40 9.41
C ARG A 265 0.59 21.54 8.26
N ALA A 266 -0.42 20.68 8.24
CA ALA A 266 -1.46 20.66 7.21
C ALA A 266 -2.83 20.41 7.83
N THR A 267 -3.90 20.77 7.11
CA THR A 267 -5.26 20.41 7.54
C THR A 267 -5.50 18.95 7.22
N TYR A 268 -5.97 18.19 8.21
CA TYR A 268 -6.27 16.77 8.03
C TYR A 268 -7.46 16.31 8.87
N GLY A 269 -8.08 15.22 8.46
CA GLY A 269 -9.16 14.58 9.19
C GLY A 269 -9.22 13.08 9.00
N PHE A 270 -10.04 12.45 9.84
CA PHE A 270 -10.33 11.02 9.78
C PHE A 270 -11.83 10.77 9.63
N SER A 271 -12.16 9.68 8.94
CA SER A 271 -13.51 9.14 8.81
C SER A 271 -13.54 7.68 9.24
N ASN A 272 -14.52 7.32 10.04
CA ASN A 272 -14.81 5.92 10.33
C ASN A 272 -15.71 5.37 9.23
N LEU A 273 -15.21 4.40 8.48
CA LEU A 273 -15.91 3.70 7.40
C LEU A 273 -16.33 2.29 7.82
N THR A 274 -16.19 1.92 9.09
CA THR A 274 -16.52 0.58 9.59
C THR A 274 -17.93 0.18 9.19
N SER A 275 -18.04 -0.86 8.36
CA SER A 275 -19.33 -1.46 8.01
C SER A 275 -20.00 -2.05 9.26
N PRO A 276 -21.26 -1.69 9.56
CA PRO A 276 -22.02 -2.32 10.64
C PRO A 276 -22.15 -3.84 10.50
N GLN A 277 -22.14 -4.36 9.28
CA GLN A 277 -22.26 -5.78 8.96
C GLN A 277 -20.94 -6.54 9.14
N LEU A 278 -19.81 -5.93 8.73
CA LEU A 278 -18.49 -6.57 8.84
C LEU A 278 -17.87 -6.44 10.23
N GLN A 279 -18.15 -5.32 10.92
CA GLN A 279 -17.57 -5.00 12.25
C GLN A 279 -16.03 -5.05 12.29
N VAL A 280 -15.39 -4.84 11.15
CA VAL A 280 -13.93 -4.67 11.03
C VAL A 280 -13.65 -3.16 11.05
N PRO A 281 -12.82 -2.66 11.98
CA PRO A 281 -12.39 -1.26 11.97
C PRO A 281 -11.81 -0.84 10.62
N VAL A 282 -12.51 0.04 9.91
CA VAL A 282 -12.04 0.65 8.66
C VAL A 282 -12.03 2.15 8.83
N TRP A 283 -10.88 2.77 8.59
CA TRP A 283 -10.72 4.21 8.70
C TRP A 283 -10.13 4.79 7.43
N ARG A 284 -10.51 6.03 7.16
CA ARG A 284 -9.92 6.84 6.10
C ARG A 284 -9.26 8.08 6.66
N PHE A 285 -8.04 8.36 6.21
CA PHE A 285 -7.31 9.60 6.47
C PHE A 285 -7.41 10.50 5.24
N VAL A 286 -7.60 11.80 5.47
CA VAL A 286 -7.66 12.82 4.42
C VAL A 286 -6.77 13.99 4.80
N CYS A 287 -5.90 14.40 3.89
CA CYS A 287 -5.14 15.64 3.93
C CYS A 287 -5.29 16.33 2.57
N PRO A 288 -6.17 17.35 2.42
CA PRO A 288 -6.45 17.95 1.11
C PRO A 288 -5.24 18.56 0.42
N ASP A 289 -4.24 18.99 1.20
CA ASP A 289 -3.02 19.62 0.70
C ASP A 289 -2.00 18.61 0.14
N TRP A 290 -2.22 17.30 0.33
CA TRP A 290 -1.34 16.27 -0.19
C TRP A 290 -1.66 15.92 -1.65
N PRO A 291 -0.63 15.80 -2.51
CA PRO A 291 -0.85 15.41 -3.90
C PRO A 291 -1.33 13.96 -4.00
N ARG A 292 -2.17 13.68 -5.01
CA ARG A 292 -2.66 12.34 -5.29
C ARG A 292 -1.72 11.61 -6.23
N CYS A 293 -1.51 10.32 -5.94
CA CYS A 293 -0.57 9.51 -6.71
C CYS A 293 -1.23 8.90 -7.95
N ARG A 294 -2.46 8.40 -7.81
CA ARG A 294 -3.16 7.67 -8.88
C ARG A 294 -3.17 8.40 -10.24
N PRO A 295 -3.48 9.71 -10.35
CA PRO A 295 -3.45 10.39 -11.65
C PRO A 295 -2.08 10.41 -12.34
N LEU A 296 -0.99 10.19 -11.61
CA LEU A 296 0.39 10.17 -12.15
C LEU A 296 0.83 8.76 -12.57
N LEU A 297 0.26 7.74 -11.92
CA LEU A 297 0.60 6.33 -12.16
C LEU A 297 -0.35 5.64 -13.12
N THR A 298 -1.53 6.20 -13.37
CA THR A 298 -2.46 5.69 -14.37
C THR A 298 -2.03 6.18 -15.77
N PRO A 299 -1.99 5.30 -16.79
CA PRO A 299 -1.78 5.73 -18.17
C PRO A 299 -2.79 6.81 -18.58
N THR A 300 -2.37 7.80 -19.36
CA THR A 300 -3.30 8.69 -20.05
C THR A 300 -3.83 7.97 -21.29
N ASP A 301 -5.15 7.87 -21.43
CA ASP A 301 -5.81 7.39 -22.65
C ASP A 301 -5.44 8.22 -23.88
#